data_AF-A0A0M9YTE0-F1
#
_entry.id   AF-A0A0M9YTE0-F1
#
_cell.length_a   1.000
_cell.length_b   1.000
_cell.length_c   1.000
_cell.angle_alpha   90.00
_cell.angle_beta   90.00
_cell.angle_gamma   90.00
#
_symmetry.space_group_name_H-M   'P 1'
#
loop_
_entity.id
_entity.type
_entity.pdbx_description
1 polymer ?
#
loop_
_entity_poly.entity_id
_entity_poly.type
_entity_poly.pdbx_seq_one_letter_code
_entity_poly.pdbx_strand_id
1 'polypeptide(L)'
;MPDQESWHPRTVQWWETWRRSAQAQVFIDTDWDFLLDTALLHHVMWTKGRWEFASEVRLRAAKYGATPEDRMRLKLKIETPADKQGQPETPRSTSDRRKNLRIVSEDAV
;
A
#
# COMPACT_ATOMS: atom_id res chain seq x y z
N MET A 1 37.23 14.22 8.30
CA MET A 1 35.93 14.53 8.93
C MET A 1 35.50 13.30 9.69
N PRO A 2 34.91 13.42 10.90
CA PRO A 2 34.45 12.25 11.64
C PRO A 2 33.39 11.54 10.78
N ASP A 3 33.44 10.22 10.79
CA ASP A 3 32.88 9.32 9.78
C ASP A 3 31.43 9.70 9.40
N GLN A 4 31.16 9.80 8.10
CA GLN A 4 29.77 9.81 7.62
C GLN A 4 29.13 8.52 8.13
N GLU A 5 28.29 8.61 9.17
CA GLU A 5 27.64 7.44 9.74
C GLU A 5 26.76 6.82 8.66
N SER A 6 27.24 5.71 8.12
CA SER A 6 26.54 4.99 7.07
C SER A 6 25.34 4.29 7.66
N TRP A 7 24.21 4.32 6.93
CA TRP A 7 23.03 3.57 7.32
C TRP A 7 23.36 2.08 7.50
N HIS A 8 22.85 1.52 8.59
CA HIS A 8 23.05 0.10 8.89
C HIS A 8 22.46 -0.76 7.75
N PRO A 9 23.17 -1.81 7.28
CA PRO A 9 22.73 -2.61 6.13
C PRO A 9 21.31 -3.16 6.25
N ARG A 10 20.89 -3.53 7.47
CA ARG A 10 19.50 -3.98 7.72
C ARG A 10 18.47 -2.89 7.55
N THR A 11 18.78 -1.65 7.90
CA THR A 11 17.86 -0.52 7.67
C THR A 11 17.74 -0.21 6.20
N VAL A 12 18.85 -0.25 5.45
CA VAL A 12 18.82 -0.07 3.98
C VAL A 12 17.94 -1.13 3.34
N GLN A 13 18.14 -2.42 3.68
CA GLN A 13 17.31 -3.50 3.16
C GLN A 13 15.82 -3.34 3.52
N TRP A 14 15.53 -2.91 4.75
CA TRP A 14 14.17 -2.65 5.20
C TRP A 14 13.52 -1.50 4.40
N TRP A 15 14.23 -0.40 4.21
CA TRP A 15 13.77 0.75 3.41
C TRP A 15 13.53 0.38 1.94
N GLU A 16 14.43 -0.39 1.34
CA GLU A 16 14.27 -0.94 -0.01
C GLU A 16 12.99 -1.79 -0.15
N THR A 17 12.65 -2.55 0.89
CA THR A 17 11.45 -3.39 0.89
C THR A 17 10.18 -2.55 0.87
N TRP A 18 10.13 -1.47 1.66
CA TRP A 18 9.02 -0.51 1.60
C TRP A 18 8.92 0.16 0.26
N ARG A 19 10.03 0.65 -0.29
CA ARG A 19 10.03 1.37 -1.58
C ARG A 19 9.54 0.52 -2.75
N ARG A 20 9.85 -0.78 -2.74
CA ARG A 20 9.39 -1.72 -3.78
C ARG A 20 8.02 -2.32 -3.51
N SER A 21 7.43 -2.06 -2.34
CA SER A 21 6.11 -2.59 -2.01
C SER A 21 5.04 -1.94 -2.88
N ALA A 22 4.03 -2.71 -3.29
CA ALA A 22 2.90 -2.16 -4.04
C ALA A 22 2.13 -1.09 -3.23
N GLN A 23 2.18 -1.16 -1.90
CA GLN A 23 1.57 -0.17 -0.99
C GLN A 23 2.21 1.22 -1.14
N ALA A 24 3.50 1.29 -1.47
CA ALA A 24 4.20 2.57 -1.63
C ALA A 24 3.70 3.40 -2.84
N GLN A 25 2.94 2.80 -3.77
CA GLN A 25 2.37 3.52 -4.92
C GLN A 25 1.31 4.56 -4.52
N VAL A 26 0.70 4.40 -3.35
CA VAL A 26 -0.34 5.31 -2.84
C VAL A 26 0.16 6.22 -1.72
N PHE A 27 1.43 6.10 -1.33
CA PHE A 27 2.01 6.92 -0.27
C PHE A 27 2.21 8.35 -0.75
N ILE A 28 1.83 9.30 0.10
CA ILE A 28 2.09 10.73 -0.08
C ILE A 28 3.31 11.15 0.75
N ASP A 29 3.80 12.37 0.55
CA ASP A 29 5.04 12.86 1.18
C ASP A 29 5.05 12.69 2.71
N THR A 30 3.92 12.92 3.38
CA THR A 30 3.81 12.75 4.84
C THR A 30 3.99 11.30 5.28
N ASP A 31 3.62 10.33 4.45
CA ASP A 31 3.83 8.91 4.74
C ASP A 31 5.31 8.55 4.61
N TRP A 32 6.00 9.14 3.62
CA TRP A 32 7.43 8.98 3.43
C TRP A 32 8.23 9.58 4.58
N ASP A 33 7.86 10.77 5.05
CA ASP A 33 8.47 11.40 6.22
C ASP A 33 8.32 10.53 7.47
N PHE A 34 7.12 9.99 7.70
CA PHE A 34 6.89 9.11 8.85
C PHE A 34 7.65 7.78 8.74
N LEU A 35 7.76 7.21 7.54
CA LEU A 35 8.57 6.01 7.31
C LEU A 35 10.06 6.30 7.50
N LEU A 36 10.54 7.48 7.11
CA LEU A 36 11.92 7.90 7.31
C LEU A 36 12.26 8.00 8.80
N ASP A 37 11.38 8.59 9.61
CA ASP A 37 11.52 8.62 11.07
C ASP A 37 11.56 7.20 11.65
N THR A 38 10.75 6.29 11.10
CA THR A 38 10.76 4.88 11.47
C THR A 38 12.07 4.18 11.05
N ALA A 39 12.64 4.55 9.90
CA ALA A 39 13.93 4.07 9.44
C ALA A 39 15.07 4.51 10.38
N LEU A 40 15.03 5.75 10.88
CA LEU A 40 15.99 6.26 11.86
C LEU A 40 15.94 5.46 13.16
N LEU A 41 14.75 5.19 13.69
CA LEU A 41 14.56 4.33 14.86
C LEU A 41 15.11 2.92 14.62
N HIS A 42 14.81 2.34 13.46
CA HIS A 42 15.33 1.03 13.07
C HIS A 42 16.86 1.03 12.95
N HIS A 43 17.46 2.10 12.40
CA HIS A 43 18.91 2.27 12.34
C HIS A 43 19.54 2.30 13.73
N VAL A 44 19.04 3.15 14.62
CA VAL A 44 19.54 3.26 16.01
C VAL A 44 19.39 1.94 16.77
N MET A 45 18.27 1.23 16.57
CA MET A 45 18.06 -0.10 17.14
C MET A 45 19.19 -1.06 16.75
N TRP A 46 19.55 -1.12 15.47
CA TRP A 46 20.60 -2.00 14.98
C TRP A 46 22.02 -1.55 15.31
N THR A 47 22.33 -0.24 15.20
CA THR A 47 23.69 0.25 15.46
C THR A 47 24.03 0.30 16.93
N LYS A 48 23.06 0.68 17.78
CA LYS A 48 23.27 0.85 19.23
C LYS A 48 22.72 -0.31 20.07
N GLY A 49 22.15 -1.34 19.44
CA GLY A 49 21.56 -2.50 20.14
C GLY A 49 20.37 -2.14 21.03
N ARG A 50 19.64 -1.07 20.69
CA ARG A 50 18.53 -0.50 21.49
C ARG A 50 17.21 -1.18 21.13
N TRP A 51 17.07 -2.44 21.55
CA TRP A 51 15.93 -3.29 21.21
C TRP A 51 14.59 -2.81 21.77
N GLU A 52 14.57 -1.87 22.71
CA GLU A 52 13.33 -1.24 23.17
C GLU A 52 12.59 -0.49 22.05
N PHE A 53 13.29 -0.06 21.00
CA PHE A 53 12.67 0.57 19.84
C PHE A 53 12.01 -0.44 18.90
N ALA A 54 12.25 -1.75 19.07
CA ALA A 54 11.68 -2.78 18.19
C ALA A 54 10.14 -2.81 18.27
N SER A 55 9.59 -2.65 19.47
CA SER A 55 8.13 -2.59 19.68
C SER A 55 7.52 -1.39 18.97
N GLU A 56 8.14 -0.22 19.12
CA GLU A 56 7.72 1.03 18.48
C GLU A 56 7.82 0.95 16.95
N VAL A 57 8.94 0.46 16.41
CA VAL A 57 9.11 0.25 14.97
C VAL A 57 8.04 -0.69 14.42
N ARG A 58 7.71 -1.78 15.15
CA ARG A 58 6.64 -2.70 14.76
C ARG A 58 5.27 -2.01 14.73
N LEU A 59 4.94 -1.21 15.76
CA LEU A 59 3.68 -0.47 15.85
C LEU A 59 3.55 0.58 14.73
N ARG A 60 4.64 1.28 14.42
CA ARG A 60 4.69 2.26 13.32
C ARG A 60 4.52 1.57 11.97
N ALA A 61 5.25 0.48 11.73
CA ALA A 61 5.15 -0.31 10.51
C ALA A 61 3.73 -0.91 10.30
N ALA A 62 3.04 -1.29 11.39
CA ALA A 62 1.69 -1.81 11.34
C ALA A 62 0.64 -0.80 10.82
N LYS A 63 0.89 0.51 10.93
CA LYS A 63 0.01 1.55 10.35
C LYS A 63 -0.04 1.50 8.83
N TYR A 64 1.03 0.96 8.21
CA TYR A 64 1.20 0.87 6.76
C TYR A 64 1.03 -0.55 6.22
N GLY A 65 0.45 -1.47 7.00
CA GLY A 65 0.22 -2.83 6.51
C GLY A 65 1.50 -3.64 6.33
N ALA A 66 2.47 -3.51 7.25
CA ALA A 66 3.71 -4.28 7.21
C ALA A 66 3.47 -5.80 7.19
N THR A 67 2.55 -6.29 8.02
CA THR A 67 2.19 -7.72 8.08
C THR A 67 0.92 -8.03 7.29
N PRO A 68 0.70 -9.30 6.88
CA PRO A 68 -0.57 -9.72 6.27
C PRO A 68 -1.78 -9.41 7.17
N GLU A 69 -1.64 -9.60 8.48
CA GLU A 69 -2.68 -9.29 9.46
C GLU A 69 -3.02 -7.79 9.47
N ASP A 70 -2.00 -6.92 9.46
CA ASP A 70 -2.21 -5.46 9.39
C ASP A 70 -2.92 -5.07 8.10
N ARG A 71 -2.58 -5.70 6.98
CA ARG A 71 -3.25 -5.45 5.69
C ARG A 71 -4.71 -5.87 5.70
N MET A 72 -5.02 -7.03 6.27
CA MET A 72 -6.40 -7.49 6.46
C MET A 72 -7.18 -6.54 7.37
N ARG A 73 -6.57 -6.09 8.48
CA ARG A 73 -7.16 -5.13 9.42
C ARG A 73 -7.46 -3.78 8.75
N LEU A 74 -6.53 -3.29 7.93
CA LEU A 74 -6.67 -2.05 7.17
C LEU A 74 -7.54 -2.20 5.92
N LYS A 75 -7.99 -3.42 5.59
CA LYS A 75 -8.71 -3.75 4.35
C LYS A 75 -7.96 -3.29 3.09
N LEU A 76 -6.64 -3.31 3.14
CA LEU A 76 -5.75 -2.92 2.05
C LEU A 76 -5.79 -4.00 0.95
N LYS A 77 -6.35 -3.65 -0.22
CA LYS A 77 -6.23 -4.48 -1.42
C LYS A 77 -4.87 -4.21 -2.05
N ILE A 78 -3.93 -5.13 -1.84
CA ILE A 78 -2.69 -5.13 -2.61
C ILE A 78 -2.99 -5.76 -3.96
N GLU A 79 -3.06 -4.94 -5.00
CA GLU A 79 -3.07 -5.43 -6.37
C GLU A 79 -1.65 -5.86 -6.72
N THR A 80 -1.42 -7.17 -6.78
CA THR A 80 -0.15 -7.71 -7.26
C THR A 80 -0.18 -7.70 -8.80
N PRO A 81 0.95 -7.58 -9.52
CA PRO A 81 0.96 -7.70 -10.98
C PRO A 81 0.30 -8.98 -11.52
N ALA A 82 0.25 -10.05 -10.71
CA ALA A 82 -0.48 -11.28 -11.00
C ALA A 82 -2.02 -11.11 -11.01
N ASP A 83 -2.58 -10.21 -10.20
CA ASP A 83 -4.03 -9.96 -10.15
C ASP A 83 -4.54 -9.24 -11.39
N LYS A 84 -3.67 -8.47 -12.05
CA LYS A 84 -4.01 -7.77 -13.31
C LYS A 84 -4.24 -8.72 -14.50
N GLN A 85 -3.81 -9.97 -14.41
CA GLN A 85 -4.03 -10.97 -15.47
C GLN A 85 -5.37 -11.72 -15.33
N GLY A 86 -6.12 -11.49 -14.25
CA GLY A 86 -7.29 -12.29 -13.88
C GLY A 86 -8.61 -11.53 -13.78
N GLN A 87 -8.70 -10.27 -14.23
CA GLN A 87 -10.00 -9.61 -14.37
C GLN A 87 -10.58 -9.92 -15.75
N PRO A 88 -11.50 -10.90 -15.89
CA PRO A 88 -12.42 -10.86 -17.01
C PRO A 88 -13.20 -9.55 -16.86
N GLU A 89 -13.13 -8.70 -17.89
CA GLU A 89 -14.05 -7.58 -18.03
C GLU A 89 -15.45 -8.12 -17.78
N THR A 90 -16.09 -7.68 -16.69
CA THR A 90 -17.47 -8.07 -16.42
C THR A 90 -18.29 -7.55 -17.61
N PRO A 91 -18.94 -8.42 -18.40
CA PRO A 91 -19.75 -7.95 -19.50
C PRO A 91 -20.85 -7.09 -18.90
N ARG A 92 -20.85 -5.79 -19.24
CA ARG A 92 -21.90 -4.84 -18.90
C ARG A 92 -23.26 -5.54 -19.08
N SER A 93 -23.96 -5.70 -17.96
CA SER A 93 -25.27 -6.36 -17.90
C SER A 93 -26.18 -5.81 -18.98
N THR A 94 -26.78 -6.71 -19.76
CA THR A 94 -27.75 -6.43 -20.83
C THR A 94 -29.04 -5.76 -20.34
N SER A 95 -29.18 -5.56 -19.02
CA SER A 95 -30.32 -4.90 -18.37
C SER A 95 -30.47 -3.42 -18.77
N ASP A 96 -29.38 -2.72 -19.10
CA ASP A 96 -29.45 -1.30 -19.47
C ASP A 96 -30.01 -1.03 -20.88
N ARG A 97 -30.05 -2.04 -21.77
CA ARG A 97 -30.59 -1.85 -23.13
C ARG A 97 -32.12 -1.78 -23.18
N ARG A 98 -32.83 -2.29 -22.18
CA ARG A 98 -34.31 -2.35 -22.21
C ARG A 98 -35.01 -1.07 -21.75
N LYS A 99 -34.29 -0.11 -21.15
CA LYS A 99 -34.90 1.16 -20.69
C LYS A 99 -35.14 2.18 -21.81
N ASN A 100 -34.50 2.03 -22.97
CA ASN A 100 -34.67 2.96 -24.10
C ASN A 100 -35.70 2.54 -25.16
N LEU A 101 -36.44 1.44 -24.95
CA LEU A 101 -37.57 1.06 -25.81
C LEU A 101 -38.89 1.39 -25.10
N ARG A 102 -39.18 2.68 -24.92
CA ARG A 102 -40.54 3.14 -24.62
C ARG A 102 -41.13 3.76 -25.89
N ILE A 103 -41.90 2.92 -26.58
CA ILE A 103 -43.21 3.21 -27.18
C ILE A 103 -43.30 4.54 -27.94
N VAL A 104 -43.18 4.47 -29.26
CA VAL A 104 -44.00 5.31 -30.15
C VAL A 104 -45.06 4.37 -30.71
N SER A 105 -46.19 4.28 -30.02
CA SER A 105 -47.40 3.71 -30.61
C SER A 105 -47.99 4.76 -31.54
N GLU A 106 -48.33 4.27 -32.71
CA GLU A 106 -49.01 4.89 -33.82
C GLU A 106 -50.47 5.24 -33.49
N ASP A 107 -51.04 6.09 -34.36
CA ASP A 107 -52.45 6.50 -34.52
C ASP A 107 -53.03 7.64 -33.67
N ALA A 108 -53.26 8.79 -34.33
CA ALA A 108 -54.52 9.53 -34.25
C ALA A 108 -54.71 10.54 -35.42
N VAL A 109 -55.73 10.23 -36.24
CA VAL A 109 -56.55 11.06 -37.18
C VAL A 109 -55.98 11.40 -38.55
#